data_AF-A0A957P4V4-F1
#
_entry.id   AF-A0A957P4V4-F1
#
_cell.length_a   1.000
_cell.length_b   1.000
_cell.length_c   1.000
_cell.angle_alpha   90.00
_cell.angle_beta   90.00
_cell.angle_gamma   90.00
#
_symmetry.space_group_name_H-M   'P 1'
#
loop_
_entity.id
_entity.type
_entity.pdbx_description
1 polymer ?
#
loop_
_entity_poly.entity_id
_entity_poly.type
_entity_poly.pdbx_seq_one_letter_code
_entity_poly.pdbx_strand_id
1 'polypeptide(L)'
;MKITDVLLHKISGPYTPPAFPSGNRQAKAMDIYPEFNHETPPDNSPRTLSAIYVEIQTDDGVSGWWGPIQDFQAFPLQTLLRPFLIGRDPLATELLLDQMMRLDRHGRSGYLMTAISAVDCALWDLKGKAWGQPVYRLLGGPTRAVVPAYASMLSFSVEPEQAAILAVEYKARGFTAQKWFFRYGPGDGEAGKAQNLALAHAVREAAGPEYKLMFDASMGWDTTYAIDKVRGLEPSRPTWME
;
A
#
# COMPACT_ATOMS: atom_id res chain seq x y z
N MET A 1 -6.99 -1.68 -33.21
CA MET A 1 -6.65 -1.01 -31.94
C MET A 1 -5.15 -0.83 -31.81
N LYS A 2 -4.70 0.42 -31.72
CA LYS A 2 -3.32 0.85 -31.47
C LYS A 2 -3.33 1.94 -30.41
N ILE A 3 -2.29 1.97 -29.57
CA ILE A 3 -2.08 3.05 -28.59
C ILE A 3 -1.76 4.34 -29.35
N THR A 4 -2.53 5.39 -29.09
CA THR A 4 -2.36 6.72 -29.70
C THR A 4 -1.68 7.71 -28.77
N ASP A 5 -1.90 7.59 -27.45
CA ASP A 5 -1.23 8.41 -26.45
C ASP A 5 -1.15 7.74 -25.07
N VAL A 6 -0.25 8.23 -24.23
CA VAL A 6 -0.15 7.96 -22.79
C VAL A 6 -0.11 9.30 -22.05
N LEU A 7 -1.24 9.66 -21.46
CA LEU A 7 -1.45 10.96 -20.82
C LEU A 7 -1.32 10.85 -19.29
N LEU A 8 -0.87 11.93 -18.68
CA LEU A 8 -0.90 12.10 -17.23
C LEU A 8 -1.87 13.23 -16.87
N HIS A 9 -2.88 12.89 -16.08
CA HIS A 9 -3.90 13.81 -15.61
C HIS A 9 -3.64 14.16 -14.16
N LYS A 10 -3.24 15.41 -13.89
CA LYS A 10 -3.17 15.92 -12.52
C LYS A 10 -4.53 16.48 -12.12
N ILE A 11 -5.19 15.78 -11.20
CA ILE A 11 -6.50 16.17 -10.67
C ILE A 11 -6.28 16.76 -9.29
N SER A 12 -6.83 17.95 -9.05
CA SER A 12 -6.76 18.65 -7.79
C SER A 12 -8.16 19.00 -7.30
N GLY A 13 -8.40 18.88 -6.01
CA GLY A 13 -9.68 19.21 -5.39
C GLY A 13 -9.56 19.51 -3.91
N PRO A 14 -10.59 20.13 -3.32
CA PRO A 14 -10.63 20.36 -1.89
C PRO A 14 -10.72 19.02 -1.16
N TYR A 15 -9.90 18.86 -0.13
CA TYR A 15 -9.88 17.71 0.76
C TYR A 15 -10.02 18.20 2.20
N THR A 16 -11.08 17.74 2.85
CA THR A 16 -11.23 17.88 4.29
C THR A 16 -10.89 16.52 4.88
N PRO A 17 -9.80 16.40 5.67
CA PRO A 17 -9.45 15.15 6.32
C PRO A 17 -10.65 14.58 7.09
N PRO A 18 -10.97 13.29 6.93
CA PRO A 18 -12.00 12.67 7.74
C PRO A 18 -11.59 12.76 9.22
N ALA A 19 -12.57 12.83 10.12
CA ALA A 19 -12.38 12.91 11.57
C ALA A 19 -11.85 11.58 12.17
N PHE A 20 -10.80 11.02 11.58
CA PHE A 20 -10.07 9.93 12.21
C PHE A 20 -9.21 10.52 13.33
N PRO A 21 -9.24 9.94 14.54
CA PRO A 21 -8.36 10.38 15.61
C PRO A 21 -6.92 10.20 15.15
N SER A 22 -6.11 11.24 15.34
CA SER A 22 -4.67 11.18 15.07
C SER A 22 -4.03 10.17 16.00
N GLY A 23 -3.58 9.05 15.45
CA GLY A 23 -2.77 8.07 16.16
C GLY A 23 -1.28 8.28 15.94
N ASN A 24 -0.54 7.21 16.14
CA ASN A 24 0.91 7.21 16.02
C ASN A 24 1.33 6.90 14.59
N ARG A 25 2.59 7.20 14.24
CA ARG A 25 3.18 6.72 12.99
C ARG A 25 3.87 5.37 13.19
N GLN A 26 3.99 4.58 12.13
CA GLN A 26 4.81 3.38 12.15
C GLN A 26 6.31 3.71 12.28
N ALA A 27 7.05 2.77 12.85
CA ALA A 27 8.51 2.75 12.84
C ALA A 27 9.04 2.82 11.40
N LYS A 28 10.14 3.56 11.22
CA LYS A 28 10.82 3.76 9.95
C LYS A 28 12.28 3.38 10.08
N ALA A 29 12.91 3.00 8.97
CA ALA A 29 14.34 2.70 8.94
C ALA A 29 15.22 3.85 9.47
N MET A 30 14.79 5.11 9.31
CA MET A 30 15.53 6.29 9.78
C MET A 30 15.40 6.55 11.28
N ASP A 31 14.55 5.83 12.00
CA ASP A 31 14.31 6.06 13.44
C ASP A 31 15.50 5.66 14.32
N ILE A 32 16.51 5.00 13.76
CA ILE A 32 17.80 4.77 14.43
C ILE A 32 18.55 6.07 14.72
N TYR A 33 18.24 7.14 13.98
CA TYR A 33 18.83 8.46 14.18
C TYR A 33 17.84 9.34 14.98
N PRO A 34 18.22 9.81 16.18
CA PRO A 34 17.32 10.55 17.07
C PRO A 34 16.65 11.77 16.43
N GLU A 35 17.32 12.45 15.51
CA GLU A 35 16.78 13.61 14.80
C GLU A 35 15.58 13.29 13.89
N PHE A 36 15.46 12.04 13.42
CA PHE A 36 14.31 11.59 12.62
C PHE A 36 13.27 10.83 13.44
N ASN A 37 13.61 10.38 14.66
CA ASN A 37 12.71 9.63 15.54
C ASN A 37 11.80 10.54 16.38
N HIS A 38 10.98 11.34 15.70
CA HIS A 38 9.93 12.13 16.34
C HIS A 38 8.57 11.84 15.70
N GLU A 39 7.51 12.10 16.46
CA GLU A 39 6.16 12.14 15.91
C GLU A 39 5.83 13.55 15.43
N THR A 40 5.22 13.63 14.25
CA THR A 40 4.62 14.86 13.74
C THR A 40 3.12 14.63 13.75
N PRO A 41 2.34 15.42 14.52
CA PRO A 41 0.89 15.35 14.47
C PRO A 41 0.41 15.51 13.02
N PRO A 42 -0.58 14.72 12.58
CA PRO A 42 -1.12 14.87 11.24
C PRO A 42 -1.76 16.25 11.10
N ASP A 43 -1.46 16.92 9.99
CA ASP A 43 -2.17 18.14 9.61
C ASP A 43 -3.59 17.77 9.19
N ASN A 44 -4.57 18.17 10.02
CA ASN A 44 -5.99 17.95 9.78
C ASN A 44 -6.69 19.18 9.18
N SER A 45 -5.93 20.20 8.77
CA SER A 45 -6.51 21.36 8.12
C SER A 45 -7.08 21.00 6.73
N PRO A 46 -8.20 21.64 6.31
CA PRO A 46 -8.66 21.57 4.94
C PRO A 46 -7.55 22.01 3.99
N ARG A 47 -7.30 21.20 2.96
CA ARG A 47 -6.22 21.44 1.99
C ARG A 47 -6.64 21.03 0.59
N THR A 48 -5.89 21.48 -0.41
CA THR A 48 -6.03 20.95 -1.76
C THR A 48 -5.24 19.65 -1.86
N LEU A 49 -5.93 18.54 -2.13
CA LEU A 49 -5.27 17.28 -2.49
C LEU A 49 -5.07 17.27 -4.01
N SER A 50 -3.89 16.82 -4.45
CA SER A 50 -3.61 16.59 -5.87
C SER A 50 -3.14 15.16 -6.08
N ALA A 51 -3.61 14.53 -7.15
CA ALA A 51 -3.25 13.18 -7.54
C ALA A 51 -3.01 13.12 -9.05
N ILE A 52 -2.10 12.25 -9.49
CA ILE A 52 -1.81 12.03 -10.91
C ILE A 52 -2.40 10.68 -11.34
N TYR A 53 -3.09 10.66 -12.47
CA TYR A 53 -3.63 9.46 -13.09
C TYR A 53 -3.03 9.26 -14.47
N VAL A 54 -2.81 8.00 -14.86
CA VAL A 54 -2.37 7.60 -16.19
C VAL A 54 -3.60 7.26 -17.02
N GLU A 55 -3.65 7.74 -18.25
CA GLU A 55 -4.59 7.29 -19.28
C GLU A 55 -3.82 6.78 -20.50
N ILE A 56 -4.17 5.60 -21.00
CA ILE A 56 -3.68 5.04 -22.27
C ILE A 56 -4.82 5.11 -23.28
N GLN A 57 -4.67 5.93 -24.30
CA GLN A 57 -5.66 6.14 -25.35
C GLN A 57 -5.40 5.24 -26.56
N THR A 58 -6.47 4.91 -27.29
CA THR A 58 -6.37 4.12 -28.53
C THR A 58 -7.08 4.78 -29.71
N ASP A 59 -6.77 4.31 -30.91
CA ASP A 59 -7.42 4.69 -32.17
C ASP A 59 -8.86 4.16 -32.32
N ASP A 60 -9.31 3.31 -31.40
CA ASP A 60 -10.62 2.65 -31.42
C ASP A 60 -11.58 3.23 -30.37
N GLY A 61 -11.22 4.39 -29.79
CA GLY A 61 -12.05 5.12 -28.82
C GLY A 61 -12.10 4.53 -27.41
N VAL A 62 -11.41 3.41 -27.15
CA VAL A 62 -11.29 2.81 -25.81
C VAL A 62 -10.03 3.35 -25.12
N SER A 63 -10.12 3.69 -23.83
CA SER A 63 -8.96 4.06 -23.02
C SER A 63 -8.88 3.34 -21.67
N GLY A 64 -7.65 3.11 -21.22
CA GLY A 64 -7.33 2.48 -19.94
C GLY A 64 -6.80 3.47 -18.93
N TRP A 65 -7.18 3.30 -17.67
CA TRP A 65 -6.86 4.24 -16.59
C TRP A 65 -6.21 3.54 -15.41
N TRP A 66 -5.27 4.22 -14.78
CA TRP A 66 -4.70 3.81 -13.49
C TRP A 66 -4.28 5.01 -12.65
N GLY A 67 -4.40 4.88 -11.33
CA GLY A 67 -3.86 5.84 -10.39
C GLY A 67 -4.48 5.72 -9.00
N PRO A 68 -4.05 6.57 -8.05
CA PRO A 68 -3.06 7.61 -8.24
C PRO A 68 -1.63 7.07 -8.39
N ILE A 69 -0.78 7.79 -9.14
CA ILE A 69 0.67 7.61 -9.18
C ILE A 69 1.40 8.75 -8.45
N GLN A 70 2.66 8.52 -8.09
CA GLN A 70 3.55 9.50 -7.49
C GLN A 70 4.34 10.27 -8.56
N ASP A 71 4.74 11.51 -8.23
CA ASP A 71 5.44 12.41 -9.17
C ASP A 71 6.70 11.80 -9.78
N PHE A 72 7.45 11.01 -9.01
CA PHE A 72 8.66 10.36 -9.51
C PHE A 72 8.38 9.23 -10.52
N GLN A 73 7.15 8.69 -10.57
CA GLN A 73 6.73 7.74 -11.61
C GLN A 73 6.39 8.47 -12.91
N ALA A 74 5.96 9.73 -12.85
CA ALA A 74 5.57 10.51 -14.02
C ALA A 74 6.73 10.69 -15.01
N PHE A 75 7.95 10.88 -14.50
CA PHE A 75 9.15 11.07 -15.32
C PHE A 75 9.43 9.89 -16.26
N PRO A 76 9.65 8.64 -15.78
CA PRO A 76 9.87 7.49 -16.66
C PRO A 76 8.64 7.17 -17.53
N LEU A 77 7.42 7.40 -17.05
CA LEU A 77 6.20 7.24 -17.86
C LEU A 77 6.24 8.11 -19.11
N GLN A 78 6.54 9.41 -18.96
CA GLN A 78 6.53 10.36 -20.08
C GLN A 78 7.77 10.28 -20.96
N THR A 79 8.94 10.03 -20.38
CA THR A 79 10.22 10.12 -21.11
C THR A 79 10.66 8.80 -21.74
N LEU A 80 10.24 7.67 -21.18
CA LEU A 80 10.66 6.34 -21.63
C LEU A 80 9.50 5.47 -22.12
N LEU A 81 8.45 5.32 -21.30
CA LEU A 81 7.38 4.36 -21.60
C LEU A 81 6.43 4.87 -22.68
N ARG A 82 6.00 6.13 -22.61
CA ARG A 82 5.13 6.76 -23.62
C ARG A 82 5.66 6.58 -25.05
N PRO A 83 6.88 7.05 -25.42
CA PRO A 83 7.36 6.92 -26.79
C PRO A 83 7.50 5.46 -27.25
N PHE A 84 7.76 4.52 -26.33
CA PHE A 84 7.81 3.10 -26.63
C PHE A 84 6.44 2.49 -26.93
N LEU A 85 5.38 2.99 -26.28
CA LEU A 85 4.02 2.45 -26.35
C LEU A 85 3.22 2.96 -27.55
N ILE A 86 3.51 4.16 -28.08
CA ILE A 86 2.77 4.71 -29.23
C ILE A 86 2.84 3.74 -30.43
N GLY A 87 1.69 3.51 -31.07
CA GLY A 87 1.55 2.65 -32.25
C GLY A 87 1.60 1.14 -31.95
N ARG A 88 1.71 0.75 -30.67
CA ARG A 88 1.73 -0.66 -30.26
C ARG A 88 0.31 -1.17 -30.03
N ASP A 89 0.16 -2.49 -30.09
CA ASP A 89 -1.11 -3.15 -29.80
C ASP A 89 -1.31 -3.22 -28.27
N PRO A 90 -2.31 -2.53 -27.69
CA PRO A 90 -2.54 -2.54 -26.24
C PRO A 90 -2.98 -3.91 -25.71
N LEU A 91 -3.40 -4.82 -26.58
CA LEU A 91 -3.89 -6.15 -26.19
C LEU A 91 -2.74 -7.14 -25.96
N ALA A 92 -1.56 -6.84 -26.48
CA ALA A 92 -0.34 -7.62 -26.32
C ALA A 92 0.34 -7.37 -24.97
N THR A 93 -0.42 -7.40 -23.86
CA THR A 93 0.05 -6.99 -22.52
C THR A 93 1.30 -7.72 -22.06
N GLU A 94 1.37 -9.05 -22.22
CA GLU A 94 2.54 -9.84 -21.83
C GLU A 94 3.79 -9.46 -22.61
N LEU A 95 3.64 -9.20 -23.92
CA LEU A 95 4.75 -8.76 -24.78
C LEU A 95 5.21 -7.36 -24.37
N LEU A 96 4.28 -6.44 -24.12
CA LEU A 96 4.59 -5.09 -23.71
C LEU A 96 5.28 -5.09 -22.33
N LEU A 97 4.80 -5.88 -21.39
CA LEU A 97 5.41 -6.02 -20.06
C LEU A 97 6.85 -6.55 -20.16
N ASP A 98 7.08 -7.66 -20.87
CA ASP A 98 8.43 -8.23 -21.04
C ASP A 98 9.39 -7.21 -21.67
N GLN A 99 8.95 -6.52 -22.72
CA GLN A 99 9.79 -5.53 -23.39
C GLN A 99 10.06 -4.31 -22.52
N MET A 100 9.04 -3.77 -21.83
CA MET A 100 9.20 -2.64 -20.91
C MET A 100 10.19 -2.96 -19.79
N MET A 101 10.12 -4.16 -19.21
CA MET A 101 11.07 -4.61 -18.18
C MET A 101 12.52 -4.72 -18.68
N ARG A 102 12.73 -4.82 -19.99
CA ARG A 102 14.05 -4.91 -20.64
C ARG A 102 14.56 -3.59 -21.21
N LEU A 103 13.76 -2.51 -21.19
CA LEU A 103 14.13 -1.21 -21.76
C LEU A 103 15.34 -0.57 -21.09
N ASP A 104 15.49 -0.79 -19.78
CA ASP A 104 16.58 -0.22 -18.99
C ASP A 104 17.24 -1.28 -18.11
N ARG A 105 18.53 -1.52 -18.35
CA ARG A 105 19.36 -2.42 -17.52
C ARG A 105 19.41 -2.01 -16.05
N HIS A 106 19.20 -0.72 -15.75
CA HIS A 106 19.23 -0.15 -14.40
C HIS A 106 17.84 -0.05 -13.76
N GLY A 107 16.78 -0.36 -14.51
CA GLY A 107 15.40 -0.18 -14.07
C GLY A 107 14.73 -1.41 -13.45
N ARG A 108 15.50 -2.41 -13.01
CA ARG A 108 14.99 -3.71 -12.52
C ARG A 108 14.28 -3.66 -11.17
N SER A 109 14.26 -2.50 -10.51
CA SER A 109 13.55 -2.24 -9.26
C SER A 109 13.24 -0.74 -9.14
N GLY A 110 12.54 -0.33 -8.08
CA GLY A 110 12.30 1.07 -7.79
C GLY A 110 11.37 1.76 -8.80
N TYR A 111 11.65 3.03 -9.08
CA TYR A 111 10.70 3.94 -9.73
C TYR A 111 10.32 3.55 -11.17
N LEU A 112 11.24 2.93 -11.94
CA LEU A 112 10.87 2.45 -13.27
C LEU A 112 9.90 1.27 -13.20
N MET A 113 10.11 0.33 -12.27
CA MET A 113 9.18 -0.79 -12.10
C MET A 113 7.81 -0.33 -11.65
N THR A 114 7.72 0.62 -10.73
CA THR A 114 6.42 1.15 -10.30
C THR A 114 5.74 1.94 -11.41
N ALA A 115 6.48 2.60 -12.30
CA ALA A 115 5.94 3.23 -13.51
C ALA A 115 5.44 2.20 -14.53
N ILE A 116 6.17 1.10 -14.74
CA ILE A 116 5.75 -0.01 -15.60
C ILE A 116 4.48 -0.67 -15.06
N SER A 117 4.37 -0.87 -13.74
CA SER A 117 3.13 -1.37 -13.11
C SER A 117 1.93 -0.46 -13.39
N ALA A 118 2.12 0.87 -13.39
CA ALA A 118 1.04 1.80 -13.71
C ALA A 118 0.56 1.67 -15.16
N VAL A 119 1.48 1.49 -16.11
CA VAL A 119 1.12 1.17 -17.51
C VAL A 119 0.38 -0.14 -17.59
N ASP A 120 0.90 -1.21 -16.97
CA ASP A 120 0.31 -2.54 -17.04
C ASP A 120 -1.12 -2.56 -16.49
N CYS A 121 -1.35 -1.95 -15.33
CA CYS A 121 -2.70 -1.83 -14.77
C CYS A 121 -3.65 -1.02 -15.68
N ALA A 122 -3.18 0.07 -16.30
CA ALA A 122 -3.98 0.82 -17.26
C ALA A 122 -4.30 0.00 -18.52
N LEU A 123 -3.35 -0.80 -19.02
CA LEU A 123 -3.60 -1.73 -20.13
C LEU A 123 -4.61 -2.82 -19.76
N TRP A 124 -4.61 -3.32 -18.52
CA TRP A 124 -5.61 -4.26 -18.05
C TRP A 124 -7.01 -3.63 -17.91
N ASP A 125 -7.11 -2.39 -17.44
CA ASP A 125 -8.38 -1.64 -17.44
C ASP A 125 -8.90 -1.44 -18.88
N LEU A 126 -8.02 -1.03 -19.80
CA LEU A 126 -8.32 -0.93 -21.24
C LEU A 126 -8.85 -2.26 -21.79
N LYS A 127 -8.17 -3.37 -21.48
CA LYS A 127 -8.56 -4.71 -21.91
C LYS A 127 -9.92 -5.11 -21.32
N GLY A 128 -10.19 -4.78 -20.06
CA GLY A 128 -11.51 -4.98 -19.46
C GLY A 128 -12.61 -4.25 -20.25
N LYS A 129 -12.39 -2.97 -20.53
CA LYS A 129 -13.34 -2.12 -21.28
C LYS A 129 -13.53 -2.58 -22.72
N ALA A 130 -12.47 -2.94 -23.43
CA ALA A 130 -12.53 -3.40 -24.81
C ALA A 130 -13.36 -4.69 -24.98
N TRP A 131 -13.41 -5.57 -23.97
CA TRP A 131 -14.24 -6.79 -23.99
C TRP A 131 -15.55 -6.65 -23.21
N GLY A 132 -15.82 -5.49 -22.59
CA GLY A 132 -16.98 -5.31 -21.71
C GLY A 132 -16.99 -6.29 -20.53
N GLN A 133 -15.82 -6.64 -19.99
CA GLN A 133 -15.66 -7.59 -18.90
C GLN A 133 -14.87 -6.98 -17.73
N PRO A 134 -15.19 -7.33 -16.47
CA PRO A 134 -14.32 -7.03 -15.36
C PRO A 134 -13.00 -7.81 -15.48
N VAL A 135 -11.88 -7.19 -15.09
CA VAL A 135 -10.51 -7.73 -15.26
C VAL A 135 -10.36 -9.15 -14.67
N TYR A 136 -10.96 -9.45 -13.52
CA TYR A 136 -10.87 -10.79 -12.91
C TYR A 136 -11.41 -11.90 -13.82
N ARG A 137 -12.36 -11.61 -14.73
CA ARG A 137 -12.84 -12.61 -15.70
C ARG A 137 -11.83 -12.90 -16.79
N LEU A 138 -11.04 -11.90 -17.16
CA LEU A 138 -9.95 -12.04 -18.11
C LEU A 138 -8.75 -12.78 -17.48
N LEU A 139 -8.60 -12.71 -16.16
CA LEU A 139 -7.58 -13.43 -15.38
C LEU A 139 -7.99 -14.87 -14.99
N GLY A 140 -8.89 -15.49 -15.74
CA GLY A 140 -9.30 -16.88 -15.53
C GLY A 140 -10.61 -17.07 -14.76
N GLY A 141 -11.31 -15.99 -14.39
CA GLY A 141 -12.66 -16.07 -13.82
C GLY A 141 -12.72 -16.05 -12.29
N PRO A 142 -13.94 -16.02 -11.74
CA PRO A 142 -14.14 -16.00 -10.29
C PRO A 142 -13.77 -17.35 -9.67
N THR A 143 -12.94 -17.33 -8.63
CA THR A 143 -12.57 -18.51 -7.84
C THR A 143 -13.28 -18.56 -6.48
N ARG A 144 -13.94 -17.47 -6.10
CA ARG A 144 -14.72 -17.32 -4.85
C ARG A 144 -15.78 -16.25 -5.03
N ALA A 145 -16.87 -16.34 -4.27
CA ALA A 145 -17.94 -15.35 -4.30
C ALA A 145 -17.61 -14.08 -3.49
N VAL A 146 -16.78 -14.20 -2.46
CA VAL A 146 -16.40 -13.10 -1.55
C VAL A 146 -14.91 -13.17 -1.25
N VAL A 147 -14.24 -12.00 -1.20
CA VAL A 147 -12.83 -11.87 -0.81
C VAL A 147 -12.77 -11.36 0.63
N PRO A 148 -12.21 -12.14 1.59
CA PRO A 148 -12.02 -11.66 2.96
C PRO A 148 -11.04 -10.48 3.00
N ALA A 149 -11.37 -9.45 3.77
CA ALA A 149 -10.49 -8.32 4.05
C ALA A 149 -10.18 -8.25 5.56
N TYR A 150 -8.97 -7.79 5.89
CA TYR A 150 -8.58 -7.46 7.25
C TYR A 150 -8.46 -5.94 7.40
N ALA A 151 -8.64 -5.44 8.62
CA ALA A 151 -8.45 -4.02 8.89
C ALA A 151 -6.95 -3.73 9.11
N SER A 152 -6.37 -2.89 8.25
CA SER A 152 -5.07 -2.28 8.54
C SER A 152 -5.29 -1.16 9.55
N MET A 153 -4.64 -1.27 10.71
CA MET A 153 -4.76 -0.31 11.81
C MET A 153 -3.69 0.79 11.71
N LEU A 154 -3.10 1.00 10.53
CA LEU A 154 -2.11 2.05 10.30
C LEU A 154 -2.67 3.43 10.67
N SER A 155 -1.83 4.25 11.30
CA SER A 155 -2.16 5.62 11.76
C SER A 155 -3.18 5.71 12.91
N PHE A 156 -3.64 4.58 13.46
CA PHE A 156 -4.37 4.56 14.73
C PHE A 156 -3.43 4.66 15.93
N SER A 157 -3.99 4.98 17.10
CA SER A 157 -3.20 5.04 18.33
C SER A 157 -2.66 3.66 18.67
N VAL A 158 -1.39 3.59 19.05
CA VAL A 158 -0.74 2.38 19.58
C VAL A 158 -0.68 2.35 21.10
N GLU A 159 -1.32 3.32 21.76
CA GLU A 159 -1.46 3.30 23.21
C GLU A 159 -2.34 2.11 23.61
N PRO A 160 -1.91 1.24 24.55
CA PRO A 160 -2.56 -0.05 24.80
C PRO A 160 -4.08 0.02 25.04
N GLU A 161 -4.54 0.97 25.86
CA GLU A 161 -5.97 1.13 26.18
C GLU A 161 -6.79 1.54 24.94
N GLN A 162 -6.31 2.52 24.19
CA GLN A 162 -6.98 2.99 22.99
C GLN A 162 -6.95 1.94 21.88
N ALA A 163 -5.85 1.21 21.77
CA ALA A 163 -5.69 0.12 20.81
C ALA A 163 -6.66 -1.04 21.11
N ALA A 164 -6.84 -1.39 22.39
CA ALA A 164 -7.82 -2.40 22.82
C ALA A 164 -9.26 -2.01 22.44
N ILE A 165 -9.65 -0.75 22.66
CA ILE A 165 -10.97 -0.23 22.29
C ILE A 165 -11.18 -0.36 20.77
N LEU A 166 -10.22 0.09 19.98
CA LEU A 166 -10.27 0.01 18.52
C LEU A 166 -10.29 -1.44 18.02
N ALA A 167 -9.58 -2.35 18.69
CA ALA A 167 -9.57 -3.76 18.34
C ALA A 167 -10.97 -4.38 18.47
N VAL A 168 -11.69 -4.08 19.56
CA VAL A 168 -13.09 -4.52 19.75
C VAL A 168 -14.01 -3.86 18.71
N GLU A 169 -13.83 -2.56 18.47
CA GLU A 169 -14.65 -1.80 17.54
C GLU A 169 -14.55 -2.36 16.11
N TYR A 170 -13.34 -2.54 15.58
CA TYR A 170 -13.15 -3.04 14.22
C TYR A 170 -13.56 -4.50 14.06
N LYS A 171 -13.47 -5.30 15.13
CA LYS A 171 -14.06 -6.63 15.17
C LYS A 171 -15.59 -6.57 15.09
N ALA A 172 -16.23 -5.67 15.83
CA ALA A 172 -17.68 -5.46 15.79
C ALA A 172 -18.17 -4.94 14.43
N ARG A 173 -17.33 -4.22 13.68
CA ARG A 173 -17.58 -3.81 12.28
C ARG A 173 -17.54 -4.97 11.27
N GLY A 174 -17.20 -6.20 11.71
CA GLY A 174 -17.24 -7.41 10.88
C GLY A 174 -15.92 -7.79 10.22
N PHE A 175 -14.82 -7.09 10.51
CA PHE A 175 -13.50 -7.56 10.10
C PHE A 175 -13.16 -8.85 10.85
N THR A 176 -12.53 -9.79 10.14
CA THR A 176 -12.16 -11.11 10.69
C THR A 176 -10.71 -11.18 11.15
N ALA A 177 -9.94 -10.13 10.86
CA ALA A 177 -8.55 -9.98 11.25
C ALA A 177 -8.16 -8.50 11.30
N GLN A 178 -7.09 -8.19 12.04
CA GLN A 178 -6.49 -6.85 12.11
C GLN A 178 -4.98 -6.94 11.98
N LYS A 179 -4.38 -6.00 11.25
CA LYS A 179 -2.93 -5.79 11.24
C LYS A 179 -2.60 -4.50 11.97
N TRP A 180 -1.92 -4.64 13.11
CA TRP A 180 -1.37 -3.53 13.89
C TRP A 180 0.04 -3.20 13.42
N PHE A 181 0.53 -2.02 13.75
CA PHE A 181 1.88 -1.59 13.40
C PHE A 181 2.64 -1.24 14.67
N PHE A 182 3.97 -1.31 14.62
CA PHE A 182 4.82 -0.89 15.73
C PHE A 182 5.32 0.53 15.52
N ARG A 183 5.27 1.34 16.58
CA ARG A 183 5.83 2.70 16.59
C ARG A 183 7.34 2.69 16.81
N TYR A 184 7.83 1.74 17.60
CA TYR A 184 9.21 1.70 18.05
C TYR A 184 10.04 0.65 17.31
N GLY A 185 11.33 0.92 17.13
CA GLY A 185 12.31 0.07 16.46
C GLY A 185 13.58 -0.16 17.29
N PRO A 186 14.67 -0.63 16.67
CA PRO A 186 15.92 -0.93 17.36
C PRO A 186 16.52 0.28 18.10
N GLY A 187 16.37 1.48 17.54
CA GLY A 187 16.89 2.73 18.13
C GLY A 187 16.22 3.13 19.45
N ASP A 188 15.05 2.59 19.77
CA ASP A 188 14.29 2.91 20.99
C ASP A 188 14.64 2.01 22.19
N GLY A 189 15.53 1.03 22.00
CA GLY A 189 16.00 0.11 23.03
C GLY A 189 14.90 -0.71 23.72
N GLU A 190 15.19 -1.17 24.95
CA GLU A 190 14.26 -2.02 25.71
C GLU A 190 12.95 -1.31 26.08
N ALA A 191 12.96 0.02 26.24
CA ALA A 191 11.76 0.80 26.55
C ALA A 191 10.76 0.77 25.39
N GLY A 192 11.20 1.09 24.16
CA GLY A 192 10.34 1.01 22.97
C GLY A 192 9.90 -0.42 22.67
N LYS A 193 10.78 -1.40 22.92
CA LYS A 193 10.42 -2.82 22.85
C LYS A 193 9.29 -3.16 23.82
N ALA A 194 9.34 -2.73 25.08
CA ALA A 194 8.30 -2.98 26.06
C ALA A 194 6.96 -2.36 25.64
N GLN A 195 6.97 -1.13 25.10
CA GLN A 195 5.76 -0.47 24.59
C GLN A 195 5.12 -1.23 23.42
N ASN A 196 5.92 -1.70 22.46
CA ASN A 196 5.44 -2.54 21.38
C ASN A 196 4.81 -3.87 21.88
N LEU A 197 5.37 -4.49 22.93
CA LEU A 197 4.77 -5.69 23.53
C LEU A 197 3.46 -5.37 24.25
N ALA A 198 3.41 -4.26 24.99
CA ALA A 198 2.20 -3.82 25.68
C ALA A 198 1.03 -3.61 24.71
N LEU A 199 1.29 -2.98 23.55
CA LEU A 199 0.33 -2.89 22.45
C LEU A 199 -0.20 -4.28 22.07
N ALA A 200 0.72 -5.20 21.72
CA ALA A 200 0.37 -6.52 21.22
C ALA A 200 -0.45 -7.33 22.22
N HIS A 201 -0.10 -7.26 23.51
CA HIS A 201 -0.84 -7.93 24.58
C HIS A 201 -2.24 -7.33 24.75
N ALA A 202 -2.36 -6.00 24.80
CA ALA A 202 -3.66 -5.34 24.96
C ALA A 202 -4.62 -5.65 23.81
N VAL A 203 -4.14 -5.62 22.55
CA VAL A 203 -5.01 -5.94 21.40
C VAL A 203 -5.37 -7.42 21.36
N ARG A 204 -4.48 -8.33 21.80
CA ARG A 204 -4.79 -9.76 21.94
C ARG A 204 -5.84 -10.01 23.01
N GLU A 205 -5.66 -9.43 24.19
CA GLU A 205 -6.61 -9.56 25.30
C GLU A 205 -8.01 -9.08 24.88
N ALA A 206 -8.09 -7.90 24.26
CA ALA A 206 -9.35 -7.31 23.84
C ALA A 206 -10.02 -8.05 22.66
N ALA A 207 -9.24 -8.46 21.66
CA ALA A 207 -9.79 -9.16 20.49
C ALA A 207 -10.17 -10.62 20.79
N GLY A 208 -9.59 -11.21 21.84
CA GLY A 208 -9.80 -12.60 22.26
C GLY A 208 -8.79 -13.58 21.65
N PRO A 209 -8.71 -14.81 22.20
CA PRO A 209 -7.59 -15.73 21.96
C PRO A 209 -7.48 -16.26 20.52
N GLU A 210 -8.59 -16.32 19.80
CA GLU A 210 -8.67 -16.92 18.46
C GLU A 210 -8.78 -15.88 17.32
N TYR A 211 -8.86 -14.58 17.65
CA TYR A 211 -8.96 -13.55 16.64
C TYR A 211 -7.64 -13.40 15.87
N LYS A 212 -7.69 -13.25 14.55
CA LYS A 212 -6.48 -13.14 13.74
C LYS A 212 -5.87 -11.75 13.88
N LEU A 213 -4.66 -11.72 14.43
CA LEU A 213 -3.87 -10.51 14.60
C LEU A 213 -2.57 -10.66 13.84
N MET A 214 -2.12 -9.58 13.23
CA MET A 214 -0.85 -9.47 12.53
C MET A 214 -0.16 -8.21 13.02
N PHE A 215 1.17 -8.18 12.93
CA PHE A 215 1.93 -6.99 13.28
C PHE A 215 2.92 -6.62 12.18
N ASP A 216 2.99 -5.32 11.90
CA ASP A 216 3.78 -4.72 10.83
C ASP A 216 4.91 -3.88 11.43
N ALA A 217 6.14 -4.34 11.22
CA ALA A 217 7.38 -3.70 11.63
C ALA A 217 7.92 -2.75 10.55
N SER A 218 7.27 -2.67 9.39
CA SER A 218 7.82 -2.02 8.20
C SER A 218 9.21 -2.59 7.86
N MET A 219 10.00 -1.80 7.14
CA MET A 219 11.43 -2.06 6.92
C MET A 219 12.29 -1.48 8.07
N GLY A 220 11.72 -1.36 9.29
CA GLY A 220 12.31 -0.62 10.40
C GLY A 220 13.15 -1.44 11.37
N TRP A 221 13.10 -2.77 11.30
CA TRP A 221 13.80 -3.67 12.21
C TRP A 221 14.99 -4.36 11.53
N ASP A 222 16.01 -4.67 12.32
CA ASP A 222 17.08 -5.59 11.92
C ASP A 222 16.78 -7.03 12.38
N THR A 223 17.57 -7.99 11.88
CA THR A 223 17.39 -9.42 12.17
C THR A 223 17.48 -9.75 13.66
N THR A 224 18.39 -9.11 14.40
CA THR A 224 18.62 -9.41 15.81
C THR A 224 17.44 -8.93 16.65
N TYR A 225 17.02 -7.69 16.43
CA TYR A 225 15.84 -7.11 17.08
C TYR A 225 14.57 -7.90 16.73
N ALA A 226 14.39 -8.27 15.46
CA ALA A 226 13.24 -9.05 15.02
C ALA A 226 13.14 -10.41 15.73
N ILE A 227 14.23 -11.18 15.80
CA ILE A 227 14.23 -12.50 16.46
C ILE A 227 13.85 -12.38 17.94
N ASP A 228 14.45 -11.42 18.65
CA ASP A 228 14.16 -11.19 20.06
C ASP A 228 12.71 -10.73 20.29
N LYS A 229 12.23 -9.78 19.47
CA LYS A 229 10.85 -9.29 19.55
C LYS A 229 9.81 -10.34 19.26
N VAL A 230 10.01 -11.16 18.24
CA VAL A 230 9.05 -12.20 17.86
C VAL A 230 8.88 -13.22 18.99
N ARG A 231 9.95 -13.55 19.73
CA ARG A 231 9.84 -14.38 20.94
C ARG A 231 8.95 -13.73 22.00
N GLY A 232 9.13 -12.43 22.26
CA GLY A 232 8.26 -11.69 23.18
C GLY A 232 6.81 -11.60 22.72
N LEU A 233 6.54 -11.67 21.41
CA LEU A 233 5.21 -11.63 20.82
C LEU A 233 4.51 -13.01 20.78
N GLU A 234 5.21 -14.11 21.06
CA GLU A 234 4.66 -15.46 21.04
C GLU A 234 3.37 -15.61 21.86
N PRO A 235 3.25 -15.06 23.09
CA PRO A 235 2.00 -15.11 23.87
C PRO A 235 0.83 -14.40 23.18
N SER A 236 1.11 -13.41 22.33
CA SER A 236 0.10 -12.69 21.55
C SER A 236 -0.34 -13.44 20.29
N ARG A 237 0.27 -14.60 19.98
CA ARG A 237 -0.09 -15.50 18.87
C ARG A 237 -0.35 -14.77 17.55
N PRO A 238 0.63 -14.02 17.01
CA PRO A 238 0.46 -13.37 15.72
C PRO A 238 0.26 -14.41 14.60
N THR A 239 -0.59 -14.09 13.64
CA THR A 239 -0.82 -14.90 12.42
C THR A 239 0.38 -14.80 11.48
N TRP A 240 0.93 -13.58 11.34
CA TRP A 240 2.21 -13.31 10.70
C TRP A 240 2.81 -12.02 11.24
N MET A 241 4.08 -11.83 10.92
CA MET A 241 4.84 -10.60 11.07
C MET A 241 5.16 -10.06 9.68
N GLU A 242 4.91 -8.77 9.45
CA GLU A 242 5.21 -8.07 8.19
C GLU A 242 6.37 -7.11 8.36
#